data_AF-A0A1X7UT61-F1
#
_entry.id   AF-A0A1X7UT61-F1
#
_cell.length_a   1.000
_cell.length_b   1.000
_cell.length_c   1.000
_cell.angle_alpha   90.00
_cell.angle_beta   90.00
_cell.angle_gamma   90.00
#
_symmetry.space_group_name_H-M   'P 1'
#
loop_
_entity.id
_entity.type
_entity.pdbx_description
1 polymer ?
#
loop_
_entity_poly.entity_id
_entity_poly.type
_entity_poly.pdbx_seq_one_letter_code
_entity_poly.pdbx_strand_id
1 'polypeptide(L)'
;MRYQLHKCSNYCKKKRKFSKNVFVTKCKFGFPRPVSEETVLKNVQQSMKAETRIYHLKRSEEEVRVNDYNPLLLLLWKANIDVSFTSECSLALADYVSGYVTKAERGHMQDLWQDILDDRGIYSKLFRIGIRCLDSRPIGLYDT
;
A
#
# COMPACT_ATOMS: atom_id res chain seq x y z
N MET A 1 4.04 -6.54 23.88
CA MET A 1 4.12 -5.86 22.56
C MET A 1 5.52 -5.71 21.94
N ARG A 2 6.62 -6.32 22.44
CA ARG A 2 8.01 -6.05 21.96
C ARG A 2 8.23 -6.16 20.43
N TYR A 3 7.46 -7.00 19.75
CA TYR A 3 7.54 -7.24 18.30
C TYR A 3 6.75 -6.23 17.44
N GLN A 4 5.81 -5.47 18.01
CA GLN A 4 4.86 -4.59 17.30
C GLN A 4 5.39 -3.15 17.12
N LEU A 5 6.64 -2.88 17.54
CA LEU A 5 7.22 -1.53 17.60
C LEU A 5 7.93 -1.12 16.31
N HIS A 6 7.38 -0.12 15.61
CA HIS A 6 7.98 0.46 14.41
C HIS A 6 9.34 1.11 14.71
N LYS A 7 10.39 0.65 14.02
CA LYS A 7 11.72 1.27 14.00
C LYS A 7 11.96 1.96 12.65
N CYS A 8 12.34 3.23 12.68
CA CYS A 8 12.40 4.04 11.46
C CYS A 8 13.68 3.76 10.64
N SER A 9 13.55 3.03 9.53
CA SER A 9 14.63 2.77 8.56
C SER A 9 14.67 3.80 7.41
N ASN A 10 15.69 3.73 6.56
CA ASN A 10 15.85 4.61 5.40
C ASN A 10 14.70 4.47 4.36
N TYR A 11 14.00 3.34 4.38
CA TYR A 11 12.81 3.12 3.56
C TYR A 11 11.64 4.05 3.96
N CYS A 12 11.43 4.28 5.26
CA CYS A 12 10.32 5.09 5.76
C CYS A 12 10.70 6.55 6.05
N LYS A 13 11.96 6.88 6.35
CA LYS A 13 12.42 8.28 6.50
C LYS A 13 12.31 9.01 5.16
N LYS A 14 11.46 10.05 5.09
CA LYS A 14 11.31 10.91 3.90
C LYS A 14 11.42 12.38 4.28
N LYS A 15 12.26 13.13 3.56
CA LYS A 15 12.29 14.60 3.63
C LYS A 15 10.97 15.15 3.07
N ARG A 16 10.32 16.06 3.79
CA ARG A 16 9.13 16.80 3.36
C ARG A 16 9.37 18.29 3.61
N LYS A 17 8.91 19.16 2.71
CA LYS A 17 8.94 20.61 2.91
C LYS A 17 7.98 20.98 4.05
N PHE A 18 8.38 21.90 4.93
CA PHE A 18 7.55 22.39 6.03
C PHE A 18 7.17 23.87 5.85
N SER A 19 8.12 24.69 5.38
CA SER A 19 7.86 26.09 5.03
C SER A 19 8.75 26.54 3.86
N LYS A 20 8.92 27.85 3.64
CA LYS A 20 9.91 28.38 2.70
C LYS A 20 11.32 27.99 3.19
N ASN A 21 12.03 27.21 2.37
CA ASN A 21 13.38 26.68 2.62
C ASN A 21 13.58 25.71 3.82
N VAL A 22 12.59 25.52 4.70
CA VAL A 22 12.67 24.52 5.79
C VAL A 22 12.15 23.15 5.35
N PHE A 23 12.98 22.12 5.55
CA PHE A 23 12.66 20.71 5.30
C PHE A 23 12.78 19.88 6.58
N VAL A 24 11.83 18.97 6.79
CA VAL A 24 11.79 18.07 7.96
C VAL A 24 11.78 16.61 7.50
N THR A 25 12.45 15.72 8.22
CA THR A 25 12.40 14.28 7.94
C THR A 25 11.26 13.66 8.74
N LYS A 26 10.21 13.18 8.06
CA LYS A 26 9.08 12.48 8.68
C LYS A 26 9.06 11.01 8.26
N CYS A 27 8.48 10.14 9.08
CA CYS A 27 8.22 8.75 8.69
C CYS A 27 7.04 8.70 7.71
N LYS A 28 7.17 8.01 6.58
CA LYS A 28 6.12 7.87 5.55
C LYS A 28 4.82 7.28 6.11
N PHE A 29 4.93 6.44 7.14
CA PHE A 29 3.81 5.79 7.81
C PHE A 29 3.14 6.65 8.89
N GLY A 30 3.67 7.84 9.19
CA GLY A 30 3.15 8.73 10.24
C GLY A 30 3.50 8.30 11.66
N PHE A 31 4.74 7.86 11.91
CA PHE A 31 5.28 7.63 13.25
C PHE A 31 6.19 8.78 13.73
N PRO A 32 6.19 9.13 15.04
CA PRO A 32 5.30 8.60 16.08
C PRO A 32 3.82 8.98 15.83
N ARG A 33 2.92 8.12 16.31
CA ARG A 33 1.48 8.37 16.36
C ARG A 33 1.19 9.41 17.47
N PRO A 34 0.09 10.18 17.40
CA PRO A 34 -0.37 10.93 18.57
C PRO A 34 -0.79 9.96 19.68
N VAL A 35 -0.60 10.40 20.93
CA VAL A 35 -1.27 9.86 22.12
C VAL A 35 -2.77 10.13 21.99
N SER A 36 -3.62 9.23 22.47
CA SER A 36 -5.07 9.44 22.46
C SER A 36 -5.75 8.53 23.48
N GLU A 37 -6.69 9.07 24.25
CA GLU A 37 -7.41 8.29 25.26
C GLU A 37 -8.51 7.38 24.70
N GLU A 38 -8.92 7.59 23.45
CA GLU A 38 -10.01 6.84 22.82
C GLU A 38 -9.69 6.50 21.37
N THR A 39 -10.40 5.51 20.83
CA THR A 39 -10.33 5.16 19.40
C THR A 39 -11.32 6.03 18.63
N VAL A 40 -10.82 7.07 17.99
CA VAL A 40 -11.63 8.07 17.26
C VAL A 40 -11.67 7.76 15.76
N LEU A 41 -12.88 7.50 15.24
CA LEU A 41 -13.16 7.50 13.82
C LEU A 41 -13.57 8.91 13.36
N LYS A 42 -12.93 9.42 12.31
CA LYS A 42 -13.26 10.71 11.67
C LYS A 42 -14.27 10.52 10.55
N ASN A 43 -14.82 11.63 10.06
CA ASN A 43 -15.55 11.64 8.79
C ASN A 43 -14.68 11.05 7.65
N VAL A 44 -15.14 9.94 7.08
CA VAL A 44 -14.44 9.17 6.04
C VAL A 44 -14.19 10.01 4.80
N GLN A 45 -15.24 10.64 4.25
CA GLN A 45 -15.19 11.39 2.99
C GLN A 45 -14.22 12.58 3.08
N GLN A 46 -14.26 13.34 4.17
CA GLN A 46 -13.32 14.44 4.42
C GLN A 46 -11.89 13.92 4.59
N SER A 47 -11.70 12.83 5.33
CA SER A 47 -10.37 12.25 5.57
C SER A 47 -9.74 11.76 4.28
N MET A 48 -10.50 11.07 3.43
CA MET A 48 -10.09 10.62 2.10
C MET A 48 -9.77 11.79 1.17
N LYS A 49 -10.65 12.79 1.07
CA LYS A 49 -10.45 13.98 0.22
C LYS A 49 -9.20 14.78 0.60
N ALA A 50 -8.76 14.70 1.86
CA ALA A 50 -7.55 15.35 2.36
C ALA A 50 -6.31 14.43 2.41
N GLU A 51 -6.38 13.18 1.93
CA GLU A 51 -5.33 12.16 2.06
C GLU A 51 -4.85 11.94 3.52
N THR A 52 -5.74 12.10 4.50
CA THR A 52 -5.44 12.00 5.93
C THR A 52 -5.95 10.72 6.58
N ARG A 53 -5.46 10.42 7.78
CA ARG A 53 -5.93 9.26 8.55
C ARG A 53 -7.37 9.41 9.01
N ILE A 54 -8.19 8.50 8.48
CA ILE A 54 -9.60 8.25 8.78
C ILE A 54 -9.83 7.91 10.27
N TYR A 55 -8.87 7.28 10.95
CA TYR A 55 -8.99 6.91 12.35
C TYR A 55 -7.69 7.12 13.15
N HIS A 56 -7.84 7.28 14.46
CA HIS A 56 -6.81 7.11 15.48
C HIS A 56 -7.26 6.02 16.45
N LEU A 57 -6.34 5.18 16.93
CA LEU A 57 -6.61 4.22 18.01
C LEU A 57 -6.22 4.86 19.34
N LYS A 58 -6.86 4.46 20.45
CA LYS A 58 -6.33 4.71 21.81
C LYS A 58 -4.87 4.27 21.86
N ARG A 59 -4.01 5.12 22.45
CA ARG A 59 -2.57 4.92 22.61
C ARG A 59 -2.04 5.71 23.81
N SER A 60 -1.29 5.05 24.68
CA SER A 60 -0.41 5.72 25.66
C SER A 60 0.88 6.27 25.01
N GLU A 61 1.74 6.93 25.81
CA GLU A 61 3.05 7.43 25.35
C GLU A 61 3.99 6.30 24.90
N GLU A 62 3.93 5.13 25.52
CA GLU A 62 4.70 3.94 25.13
C GLU A 62 4.22 3.37 23.78
N GLU A 63 2.93 3.55 23.47
CA GLU A 63 2.27 2.98 22.30
C GLU A 63 2.37 3.86 21.03
N VAL A 64 2.96 5.06 21.11
CA VAL A 64 3.13 5.97 19.95
C VAL A 64 3.98 5.38 18.81
N ARG A 65 4.69 4.27 19.07
CA ARG A 65 5.46 3.50 18.07
C ARG A 65 4.88 2.13 17.74
N VAL A 66 3.76 1.74 18.34
CA VAL A 66 3.09 0.46 18.07
C VAL A 66 2.34 0.54 16.74
N ASN A 67 2.59 -0.42 15.84
CA ASN A 67 1.87 -0.57 14.57
C ASN A 67 0.35 -0.63 14.80
N ASP A 68 -0.46 -0.21 13.82
CA ASP A 68 -1.91 -0.31 13.99
C ASP A 68 -2.32 -1.80 14.07
N TYR A 69 -3.24 -2.11 14.99
CA TYR A 69 -3.62 -3.49 15.32
C TYR A 69 -5.11 -3.59 15.63
N ASN A 70 -5.67 -4.78 15.41
CA ASN A 70 -6.94 -5.20 16.01
C ASN A 70 -6.61 -5.93 17.33
N PRO A 71 -7.23 -5.57 18.47
CA PRO A 71 -6.90 -6.15 19.78
C PRO A 71 -7.24 -7.65 19.88
N LEU A 72 -8.32 -8.11 19.24
CA LEU A 72 -8.70 -9.52 19.22
C LEU A 72 -7.73 -10.34 18.38
N LEU A 73 -7.34 -9.85 17.20
CA LEU A 73 -6.32 -10.51 16.38
C LEU A 73 -4.97 -10.55 17.10
N LEU A 74 -4.57 -9.47 17.80
CA LEU A 74 -3.32 -9.44 18.56
C LEU A 74 -3.33 -10.42 19.75
N LEU A 75 -4.47 -10.57 20.43
CA LEU A 75 -4.66 -11.52 21.53
C LEU A 75 -4.55 -12.99 21.06
N LEU A 76 -5.11 -13.29 19.89
CA LEU A 76 -5.07 -14.63 19.28
C LEU A 76 -3.70 -14.96 18.67
N TRP A 77 -3.17 -14.06 17.85
CA TRP A 77 -1.96 -14.27 17.03
C TRP A 77 -0.65 -14.09 17.81
N LYS A 78 -0.62 -13.17 18.79
CA LYS A 78 0.51 -12.86 19.70
C LYS A 78 1.84 -12.43 19.04
N ALA A 79 1.95 -12.47 17.71
CA ALA A 79 3.08 -11.95 16.92
C ALA A 79 2.77 -10.56 16.31
N ASN A 80 3.69 -10.02 15.49
CA ASN A 80 3.48 -8.73 14.82
C ASN A 80 2.34 -8.80 13.79
N ILE A 81 1.49 -7.77 13.77
CA ILE A 81 0.38 -7.57 12.84
C ILE A 81 0.55 -6.21 12.16
N ASP A 82 0.31 -6.14 10.85
CA ASP A 82 0.21 -4.86 10.10
C ASP A 82 -1.17 -4.82 9.42
N VAL A 83 -2.20 -4.49 10.21
CA VAL A 83 -3.61 -4.46 9.77
C VAL A 83 -4.19 -3.10 10.11
N SER A 84 -4.61 -2.39 9.06
CA SER A 84 -5.27 -1.08 9.14
C SER A 84 -6.75 -1.21 8.80
N PHE A 85 -7.61 -0.48 9.51
CA PHE A 85 -8.99 -0.25 9.03
C PHE A 85 -8.97 0.50 7.69
N THR A 86 -9.63 -0.08 6.68
CA THR A 86 -9.91 0.52 5.38
C THR A 86 -11.41 0.82 5.33
N SER A 87 -11.77 2.08 5.08
CA SER A 87 -13.17 2.48 4.92
C SER A 87 -13.74 2.02 3.58
N GLU A 88 -15.07 1.88 3.51
CA GLU A 88 -15.78 1.51 2.28
C GLU A 88 -15.65 2.57 1.17
N CYS A 89 -14.64 2.38 0.33
CA CYS A 89 -14.61 2.90 -1.03
C CYS A 89 -14.27 1.72 -1.94
N SER A 90 -15.30 1.16 -2.58
CA SER A 90 -15.20 -0.04 -3.42
C SER A 90 -14.12 0.11 -4.50
N LEU A 91 -14.01 1.28 -5.14
CA LEU A 91 -12.99 1.55 -6.14
C LEU A 91 -11.56 1.52 -5.57
N ALA A 92 -11.32 2.13 -4.41
CA ALA A 92 -9.99 2.14 -3.79
C ALA A 92 -9.59 0.74 -3.25
N LEU A 93 -10.56 -0.04 -2.78
CA LEU A 93 -10.33 -1.44 -2.39
C LEU A 93 -10.07 -2.33 -3.62
N ALA A 94 -10.83 -2.15 -4.70
CA ALA A 94 -10.64 -2.89 -5.95
C ALA A 94 -9.31 -2.56 -6.63
N ASP A 95 -8.90 -1.28 -6.69
CA ASP A 95 -7.58 -0.85 -7.16
C ASP A 95 -6.45 -1.46 -6.32
N TYR A 96 -6.59 -1.45 -4.99
CA TYR A 96 -5.61 -2.09 -4.10
C TYR A 96 -5.52 -3.62 -4.35
N VAL A 97 -6.66 -4.32 -4.36
CA VAL A 97 -6.69 -5.78 -4.55
C VAL A 97 -6.18 -6.17 -5.93
N SER A 98 -6.71 -5.56 -6.99
CA SER A 98 -6.23 -5.80 -8.37
C SER A 98 -4.75 -5.47 -8.51
N GLY A 99 -4.28 -4.35 -7.96
CA GLY A 99 -2.86 -3.97 -7.95
C GLY A 99 -1.93 -4.94 -7.22
N TYR A 100 -2.46 -5.81 -6.34
CA TYR A 100 -1.72 -6.93 -5.75
C TYR A 100 -1.85 -8.23 -6.55
N VAL A 101 -3.01 -8.53 -7.14
CA VAL A 101 -3.22 -9.69 -8.03
C VAL A 101 -2.36 -9.55 -9.29
N THR A 102 -2.46 -8.42 -9.99
CA THR A 102 -1.69 -8.10 -11.22
C THR A 102 -0.22 -7.78 -10.93
N LYS A 103 0.25 -7.91 -9.68
CA LYS A 103 1.61 -7.50 -9.28
C LYS A 103 2.71 -8.28 -10.01
N ALA A 104 2.48 -9.55 -10.33
CA ALA A 104 3.38 -10.36 -11.15
C ALA A 104 3.38 -9.89 -12.63
N GLU A 105 2.21 -9.52 -13.14
CA GLU A 105 1.98 -9.14 -14.54
C GLU A 105 2.64 -7.81 -14.93
N ARG A 106 3.02 -6.97 -13.95
CA ARG A 106 3.65 -5.65 -14.18
C ARG A 106 4.92 -5.71 -15.03
N GLY A 107 5.68 -6.82 -14.98
CA GLY A 107 6.83 -7.03 -15.87
C GLY A 107 6.38 -7.16 -17.32
N HIS A 108 5.47 -8.10 -17.59
CA HIS A 108 4.87 -8.31 -18.92
C HIS A 108 4.20 -7.04 -19.46
N MET A 109 3.57 -6.22 -18.61
CA MET A 109 3.04 -4.92 -19.02
C MET A 109 4.14 -3.94 -19.45
N GLN A 110 5.29 -3.89 -18.77
CA GLN A 110 6.41 -3.03 -19.19
C GLN A 110 6.98 -3.49 -20.54
N ASP A 111 7.15 -4.79 -20.74
CA ASP A 111 7.57 -5.36 -22.01
C ASP A 111 6.57 -5.05 -23.15
N LEU A 112 5.27 -5.12 -22.86
CA LEU A 112 4.19 -4.78 -23.79
C LEU A 112 4.23 -3.30 -24.18
N TRP A 113 4.45 -2.39 -23.20
CA TRP A 113 4.63 -0.97 -23.48
C TRP A 113 5.85 -0.68 -24.36
N GLN A 114 6.95 -1.42 -24.19
CA GLN A 114 8.10 -1.29 -25.11
C GLN A 114 7.75 -1.73 -26.54
N ASP A 115 7.06 -2.86 -26.74
CA ASP A 115 6.62 -3.28 -28.08
C ASP A 115 5.61 -2.31 -28.74
N ILE A 116 4.84 -1.57 -27.94
CA ILE A 116 3.96 -0.48 -28.41
C ILE A 116 4.77 0.76 -28.83
N LEU A 117 5.80 1.12 -28.08
CA LEU A 117 6.62 2.33 -28.27
C LEU A 117 7.78 2.16 -29.28
N ASP A 118 8.15 0.94 -29.62
CA ASP A 118 9.16 0.57 -30.63
C ASP A 118 8.89 1.20 -32.02
N ASP A 119 9.90 1.41 -32.87
CA ASP A 119 9.70 1.98 -34.22
C ASP A 119 9.31 0.94 -35.30
N ARG A 120 9.16 -0.35 -34.96
CA ARG A 120 8.70 -1.39 -35.90
C ARG A 120 7.33 -1.08 -36.54
N GLY A 121 7.18 -1.50 -37.80
CA GLY A 121 5.92 -1.38 -38.55
C GLY A 121 4.72 -2.05 -37.86
N ILE A 122 3.53 -1.45 -38.03
CA ILE A 122 2.32 -1.72 -37.23
C ILE A 122 1.94 -3.21 -37.11
N TYR A 123 2.03 -3.99 -38.19
CA TYR A 123 1.72 -5.42 -38.18
C TYR A 123 2.67 -6.23 -37.28
N SER A 124 3.95 -5.84 -37.19
CA SER A 124 4.93 -6.49 -36.30
C SER A 124 4.67 -6.17 -34.83
N LYS A 125 4.19 -4.95 -34.51
CA LYS A 125 3.71 -4.61 -33.17
C LYS A 125 2.50 -5.45 -32.79
N LEU A 126 1.46 -5.44 -33.63
CA LEU A 126 0.20 -6.16 -33.40
C LEU A 126 0.42 -7.66 -33.23
N PHE A 127 1.30 -8.27 -34.02
CA PHE A 127 1.64 -9.70 -33.89
C PHE A 127 2.29 -10.02 -32.55
N ARG A 128 3.30 -9.25 -32.11
CA ARG A 128 3.96 -9.47 -30.82
C ARG A 128 3.05 -9.22 -29.61
N ILE A 129 2.22 -8.18 -29.69
CA ILE A 129 1.15 -7.91 -28.72
C ILE A 129 0.20 -9.12 -28.63
N GLY A 130 -0.24 -9.64 -29.79
CA GLY A 130 -1.10 -10.83 -29.87
C GLY A 130 -0.49 -12.06 -29.21
N ILE A 131 0.76 -12.42 -29.54
CA ILE A 131 1.48 -13.55 -28.95
C ILE A 131 1.60 -13.37 -27.42
N ARG A 132 2.05 -12.21 -26.95
CA ARG A 132 2.21 -11.95 -25.51
C ARG A 132 0.90 -11.99 -24.73
N CYS A 133 -0.23 -11.57 -25.33
CA CYS A 133 -1.56 -11.68 -24.74
C CYS A 133 -2.12 -13.13 -24.71
N LEU A 134 -1.50 -14.06 -25.45
CA LEU A 134 -1.78 -15.50 -25.35
C LEU A 134 -0.85 -16.15 -24.31
N ASP A 135 0.46 -15.85 -24.34
CA ASP A 135 1.46 -16.33 -23.39
C ASP A 135 1.12 -15.91 -21.94
N SER A 136 0.57 -14.71 -21.74
CA SER A 136 0.16 -14.20 -20.43
C SER A 136 -1.12 -14.85 -19.87
N ARG A 137 -1.62 -15.92 -20.48
CA ARG A 137 -2.72 -16.75 -19.96
C ARG A 137 -2.26 -18.18 -19.66
N PRO A 138 -1.42 -18.39 -18.62
CA PRO A 138 -1.26 -19.71 -18.03
C PRO A 138 -2.57 -20.12 -17.32
N ILE A 139 -3.55 -20.59 -18.11
CA ILE A 139 -4.66 -21.39 -17.59
C ILE A 139 -4.00 -22.62 -16.98
N GLY A 140 -4.13 -22.77 -15.66
CA GLY A 140 -3.33 -23.71 -14.89
C GLY A 140 -3.54 -25.17 -15.31
N LEU A 141 -2.63 -25.68 -16.13
CA LEU A 141 -2.16 -27.06 -16.02
C LEU A 141 -1.45 -27.19 -14.67
N TYR A 142 -2.26 -27.34 -13.61
CA TYR A 142 -1.77 -27.92 -12.37
C TYR A 142 -1.60 -29.41 -12.61
N ASP A 143 -0.41 -29.93 -12.32
CA ASP A 143 -0.05 -31.32 -12.58
C ASP A 143 -0.97 -32.31 -11.83
N THR A 144 -1.22 -33.46 -12.46
CA THR A 144 -1.95 -34.61 -11.91
C THR A 144 -0.98 -35.69 -11.44
#